data_AF-A0A920P0N0-F1
#
_entry.id   AF-A0A920P0N0-F1
#
_cell.length_a   1.000
_cell.length_b   1.000
_cell.length_c   1.000
_cell.angle_alpha   90.00
_cell.angle_beta   90.00
_cell.angle_gamma   90.00
#
_symmetry.space_group_name_H-M   'P 1'
#
loop_
_entity.id
_entity.type
_entity.pdbx_description
1 polymer ?
#
loop_
_entity_poly.entity_id
_entity_poly.type
_entity_poly.pdbx_seq_one_letter_code
_entity_poly.pdbx_strand_id
1 'polypeptide(L)'
;MVQFWSAFANATWMPINIHRLIANVVFGGAIVGAYAAYRFLSAKTDEERAHYDWMGYIGNFIAISALIVLPFAGYWLGREIYEFNQQMGTTMMGGFMSWLWVVQAFLIAVLFLAGNYYLWVGMGRIPGAERFMPYTKWMLLVLLIGAAVWATPRNMIADRAEITAMGASFPSILRCSGVMSAKNTAVNFMILTTFLSFLLYRRANKKAVVSWEKTGTTIQGALFAVSAAVVLFYGIYGYFVPSIVRIGFSVYQVLAVIAAIILVVVIDVFMMRGAESRGEIRWGEMPERSQYALFILAVTFTWLMGLMGFARSGIRQHWHVFEVIRDTSVDAATPALGYASIVISVCVLIFLSLVTFIFWVGGLAEKPVISGTAGGTTASASADGD
;
A
#
# COMPACT_ATOMS: atom_id res chain seq x y z
N MET A 1 -2.74 -18.15 38.89
CA MET A 1 -3.29 -16.77 38.91
C MET A 1 -2.52 -16.00 37.84
N VAL A 2 -3.21 -15.42 36.85
CA VAL A 2 -2.54 -14.68 35.77
C VAL A 2 -2.09 -13.32 36.30
N GLN A 3 -0.82 -12.95 36.11
CA GLN A 3 -0.34 -11.63 36.49
C GLN A 3 -0.93 -10.59 35.53
N PHE A 4 -1.60 -9.56 36.04
CA PHE A 4 -2.28 -8.55 35.22
C PHE A 4 -1.36 -7.93 34.16
N TRP A 5 -0.11 -7.64 34.53
CA TRP A 5 0.88 -7.07 33.62
C TRP A 5 1.24 -8.00 32.45
N SER A 6 1.33 -9.32 32.68
CA SER A 6 1.66 -10.28 31.61
C SER A 6 0.51 -10.48 30.62
N ALA A 7 -0.73 -10.20 31.01
CA ALA A 7 -1.88 -10.22 30.10
C ALA A 7 -1.91 -9.01 29.15
N PHE A 8 -1.33 -7.89 29.57
CA PHE A 8 -1.38 -6.62 28.86
C PHE A 8 -0.08 -6.31 28.10
N ALA A 9 1.06 -6.35 28.80
CA ALA A 9 2.36 -6.00 28.26
C ALA A 9 3.06 -7.24 27.66
N ASN A 10 2.67 -7.59 26.43
CA ASN A 10 3.26 -8.71 25.69
C ASN A 10 4.03 -8.22 24.44
N ALA A 11 4.83 -9.12 23.85
CA ALA A 11 5.68 -8.83 22.69
C ALA A 11 4.94 -8.23 21.50
N THR A 12 3.64 -8.52 21.35
CA THR A 12 2.85 -7.98 20.22
C THR A 12 2.26 -6.62 20.49
N TRP A 13 2.19 -6.14 21.74
CA TRP A 13 1.36 -4.99 22.14
C TRP A 13 1.70 -3.70 21.39
N MET A 14 2.95 -3.24 21.41
CA MET A 14 3.34 -2.02 20.68
C MET A 14 3.46 -2.24 19.17
N PRO A 15 4.11 -3.32 18.69
CA PRO A 15 4.21 -3.58 17.25
C PRO A 15 2.85 -3.67 16.55
N ILE A 16 1.85 -4.31 17.17
CA ILE A 16 0.51 -4.42 16.59
C ILE A 16 -0.22 -3.08 16.57
N ASN A 17 -0.09 -2.26 17.61
CA ASN A 17 -0.74 -0.96 17.67
C ASN A 17 -0.17 -0.01 16.60
N ILE A 18 1.15 -0.01 16.41
CA ILE A 18 1.81 0.79 15.37
C ILE A 18 1.38 0.30 13.99
N HIS A 19 1.37 -1.01 13.74
CA HIS A 19 0.91 -1.58 12.48
C HIS A 19 -0.57 -1.23 12.20
N ARG A 20 -1.46 -1.32 13.21
CA ARG A 20 -2.88 -0.96 13.09
C ARG A 20 -3.08 0.52 12.82
N LEU A 21 -2.34 1.39 13.51
CA LEU A 21 -2.40 2.83 13.29
C LEU A 21 -2.10 3.16 11.82
N ILE A 22 -0.97 2.65 11.30
CA ILE A 22 -0.58 2.87 9.91
C ILE A 22 -1.62 2.28 8.96
N ALA A 23 -2.10 1.06 9.22
CA ALA A 23 -3.13 0.41 8.39
C ALA A 23 -4.44 1.21 8.35
N ASN A 24 -4.85 1.82 9.47
CA ASN A 24 -6.03 2.67 9.52
C ASN A 24 -5.84 3.97 8.73
N VAL A 25 -4.63 4.54 8.68
CA VAL A 25 -4.32 5.68 7.79
C VAL A 25 -4.44 5.27 6.33
N VAL A 26 -3.91 4.10 5.95
CA VAL A 26 -4.07 3.58 4.59
C VAL A 26 -5.55 3.42 4.24
N PHE A 27 -6.30 2.80 5.14
CA PHE A 27 -7.73 2.56 4.96
C PHE A 27 -8.51 3.86 4.83
N GLY A 28 -8.28 4.83 5.72
CA GLY A 28 -8.93 6.14 5.67
C GLY A 28 -8.66 6.87 4.35
N GLY A 29 -7.41 6.90 3.88
CA GLY A 29 -7.06 7.46 2.58
C GLY A 29 -7.77 6.74 1.42
N ALA A 30 -7.86 5.41 1.48
CA ALA A 30 -8.53 4.62 0.46
C ALA A 30 -10.05 4.88 0.43
N ILE A 31 -10.72 4.99 1.59
CA ILE A 31 -12.15 5.32 1.67
C ILE A 31 -12.41 6.76 1.17
N VAL A 32 -11.56 7.72 1.54
CA VAL A 32 -11.62 9.10 1.01
C VAL A 32 -11.48 9.09 -0.52
N GLY A 33 -10.54 8.33 -1.05
CA GLY A 33 -10.38 8.14 -2.50
C GLY A 33 -11.61 7.50 -3.15
N ALA A 34 -12.21 6.49 -2.53
CA ALA A 34 -13.43 5.84 -3.03
C ALA A 34 -14.63 6.80 -3.05
N TYR A 35 -14.79 7.63 -2.00
CA TYR A 35 -15.83 8.65 -1.96
C TYR A 35 -15.63 9.69 -3.07
N ALA A 36 -14.39 10.16 -3.23
CA ALA A 36 -14.02 11.09 -4.29
C ALA A 36 -14.31 10.50 -5.68
N ALA A 37 -13.99 9.22 -5.90
CA ALA A 37 -14.33 8.51 -7.14
C ALA A 37 -15.84 8.47 -7.40
N TYR A 38 -16.64 8.13 -6.39
CA TYR A 38 -18.10 8.12 -6.49
C TYR A 38 -18.65 9.49 -6.88
N ARG A 39 -18.17 10.55 -6.23
CA ARG A 39 -18.61 11.92 -6.49
C ARG A 39 -18.10 12.47 -7.82
N PHE A 40 -16.86 12.14 -8.22
CA PHE A 40 -16.31 12.50 -9.52
C PHE A 40 -17.16 11.93 -10.66
N LEU A 41 -17.54 10.65 -10.58
CA LEU A 41 -18.37 9.98 -11.59
C LEU A 41 -19.82 10.49 -11.62
N SER A 42 -20.30 11.01 -10.49
CA SER A 42 -21.65 11.57 -10.36
C SER A 42 -21.71 13.09 -10.58
N ALA A 43 -20.56 13.74 -10.79
CA ALA A 43 -20.44 15.19 -10.88
C ALA A 43 -21.13 15.72 -12.15
N LYS A 44 -21.92 16.79 -11.99
CA LYS A 44 -22.67 17.41 -13.10
C LYS A 44 -21.97 18.65 -13.64
N THR A 45 -21.08 19.24 -12.86
CA THR A 45 -20.32 20.43 -13.24
C THR A 45 -18.83 20.11 -13.28
N ASP A 46 -18.09 20.88 -14.09
CA ASP A 46 -16.64 20.73 -14.19
C ASP A 46 -15.94 21.14 -12.89
N GLU A 47 -16.50 22.09 -12.15
CA GLU A 47 -16.01 22.52 -10.84
C GLU A 47 -16.11 21.41 -9.78
N GLU A 48 -17.27 20.74 -9.67
CA GLU A 48 -17.41 19.56 -8.80
C GLU A 48 -16.43 18.47 -9.20
N ARG A 49 -16.32 18.21 -10.51
CA ARG A 49 -15.40 17.19 -11.03
C ARG A 49 -13.95 17.52 -10.67
N ALA A 50 -13.55 18.78 -10.79
CA ALA A 50 -12.23 19.25 -10.38
C ALA A 50 -11.98 19.08 -8.87
N HIS A 51 -12.95 19.42 -8.03
CA HIS A 51 -12.86 19.26 -6.59
C HIS A 51 -12.65 17.78 -6.19
N TYR A 52 -13.48 16.88 -6.72
CA TYR A 52 -13.38 15.46 -6.39
C TYR A 52 -12.17 14.79 -7.02
N ASP A 53 -11.66 15.29 -8.14
CA ASP A 53 -10.38 14.87 -8.67
C ASP A 53 -9.23 15.20 -7.71
N TRP A 54 -9.24 16.40 -7.14
CA TRP A 54 -8.29 16.80 -6.09
C TRP A 54 -8.41 15.93 -4.85
N MET A 55 -9.64 15.71 -4.38
CA MET A 55 -9.90 14.86 -3.23
C MET A 55 -9.42 13.42 -3.46
N GLY A 56 -9.63 12.88 -4.67
CA GLY A 56 -9.17 11.54 -5.06
C GLY A 56 -7.65 11.42 -5.04
N TYR A 57 -6.94 12.45 -5.51
CA TYR A 57 -5.49 12.52 -5.44
C TYR A 57 -4.98 12.55 -3.99
N ILE A 58 -5.59 13.37 -3.12
CA ILE A 58 -5.23 13.43 -1.70
C ILE A 58 -5.49 12.10 -1.01
N GLY A 59 -6.64 11.47 -1.25
CA GLY A 59 -6.97 10.15 -0.73
C GLY A 59 -5.95 9.09 -1.13
N ASN A 60 -5.61 9.02 -2.42
CA ASN A 60 -4.57 8.12 -2.92
C ASN A 60 -3.18 8.44 -2.34
N PHE A 61 -2.81 9.72 -2.22
CA PHE A 61 -1.55 10.14 -1.63
C PHE A 61 -1.42 9.68 -0.17
N ILE A 62 -2.46 9.91 0.65
CA ILE A 62 -2.50 9.45 2.05
C ILE A 62 -2.39 7.93 2.11
N ALA A 63 -3.22 7.23 1.31
CA ALA A 63 -3.28 5.78 1.30
C ALA A 63 -1.92 5.17 0.97
N ILE A 64 -1.31 5.59 -0.14
CA ILE A 64 -0.06 4.99 -0.62
C ILE A 64 1.14 5.43 0.21
N SER A 65 1.17 6.67 0.72
CA SER A 65 2.25 7.11 1.62
C SER A 65 2.30 6.27 2.89
N ALA A 66 1.14 5.97 3.49
CA ALA A 66 1.07 5.07 4.63
C ALA A 66 1.33 3.60 4.23
N LEU A 67 0.89 3.17 3.04
CA LEU A 67 1.08 1.80 2.55
C LEU A 67 2.55 1.49 2.30
N ILE A 68 3.36 2.46 1.88
CA ILE A 68 4.80 2.31 1.71
C ILE A 68 5.48 1.93 3.03
N VAL A 69 4.99 2.45 4.17
CA VAL A 69 5.57 2.19 5.49
C VAL A 69 4.97 0.95 6.16
N LEU A 70 3.73 0.59 5.81
CA LEU A 70 2.99 -0.50 6.46
C LEU A 70 3.70 -1.87 6.45
N PRO A 71 4.32 -2.34 5.35
CA PRO A 71 5.09 -3.58 5.35
C PRO A 71 6.20 -3.61 6.39
N PHE A 72 6.84 -2.48 6.66
CA PHE A 72 7.92 -2.38 7.65
C PHE A 72 7.41 -2.63 9.07
N ALA A 73 6.28 -2.02 9.43
CA ALA A 73 5.61 -2.30 10.70
C ALA A 73 5.15 -3.78 10.80
N GLY A 74 4.73 -4.36 9.66
CA GLY A 74 4.41 -5.78 9.57
C GLY A 74 5.61 -6.71 9.79
N TYR A 75 6.78 -6.37 9.22
CA TYR A 75 8.01 -7.14 9.43
C TYR A 75 8.49 -7.06 10.87
N TRP A 76 8.40 -5.89 11.49
CA TRP A 76 8.71 -5.75 12.90
C TRP A 76 7.79 -6.61 13.77
N LEU A 77 6.46 -6.53 13.56
CA LEU A 77 5.51 -7.39 14.26
C LEU A 77 5.81 -8.89 14.04
N GLY A 78 6.11 -9.29 12.81
CA GLY A 78 6.47 -10.67 12.49
C GLY A 78 7.72 -11.12 13.24
N ARG A 79 8.76 -10.29 13.29
CA ARG A 79 10.00 -10.58 14.02
C ARG A 79 9.75 -10.80 15.50
N GLU A 80 9.00 -9.91 16.14
CA GLU A 80 8.68 -9.99 17.58
C GLU A 80 7.93 -11.29 17.91
N ILE A 81 7.01 -11.73 17.04
CA ILE A 81 6.31 -13.01 17.19
C ILE A 81 7.29 -14.19 17.07
N TYR A 82 8.20 -14.15 16.09
CA TYR A 82 9.20 -15.20 15.88
C TYR A 82 10.23 -15.31 17.01
N GLU A 83 10.66 -14.17 17.57
CA GLU A 83 11.59 -14.10 18.70
C GLU A 83 10.92 -14.54 20.00
N PHE A 84 9.64 -14.20 20.18
CA PHE A 84 8.85 -14.65 21.33
C PHE A 84 8.62 -16.17 21.30
N ASN A 85 8.14 -16.72 20.16
CA ASN A 85 7.90 -18.15 20.02
C ASN A 85 8.06 -18.62 18.56
N GLN A 86 9.07 -19.47 18.31
CA GLN A 86 9.35 -19.99 16.97
C GLN A 86 8.23 -20.89 16.41
N GLN A 87 7.50 -21.60 17.27
CA GLN A 87 6.36 -22.42 16.85
C GLN A 87 5.20 -21.56 16.36
N MET A 88 4.91 -20.43 17.02
CA MET A 88 3.93 -19.46 16.51
C MET A 88 4.36 -18.89 15.16
N GLY A 89 5.63 -18.49 15.03
CA GLY A 89 6.18 -17.96 13.78
C GLY A 89 6.08 -18.96 12.62
N THR A 90 6.46 -20.22 12.86
CA THR A 90 6.35 -21.29 11.86
C THR A 90 4.90 -21.63 11.52
N THR A 91 4.00 -21.64 12.50
CA THR A 91 2.55 -21.82 12.29
C THR A 91 1.97 -20.70 11.43
N MET A 92 2.38 -19.46 11.66
CA MET A 92 1.93 -18.29 10.89
C MET A 92 2.24 -18.45 9.40
N MET A 93 3.41 -18.98 9.04
CA MET A 93 3.86 -19.14 7.65
C MET A 93 3.72 -20.57 7.10
N GLY A 94 3.10 -21.47 7.86
CA GLY A 94 3.00 -22.90 7.56
C GLY A 94 1.55 -23.39 7.51
N GLY A 95 1.38 -24.66 7.12
CA GLY A 95 0.07 -25.31 7.08
C GLY A 95 -0.94 -24.58 6.18
N PHE A 96 -2.19 -24.48 6.62
CA PHE A 96 -3.25 -23.80 5.89
C PHE A 96 -3.11 -22.26 5.88
N MET A 97 -2.40 -21.70 6.88
CA MET A 97 -2.17 -20.26 6.98
C MET A 97 -1.22 -19.74 5.89
N SER A 98 -0.37 -20.58 5.31
CA SER A 98 0.54 -20.17 4.23
C SER A 98 -0.22 -19.62 3.00
N TRP A 99 -1.40 -20.17 2.70
CA TRP A 99 -2.25 -19.71 1.60
C TRP A 99 -2.90 -18.37 1.87
N LEU A 100 -3.23 -18.09 3.14
CA LEU A 100 -3.68 -16.76 3.55
C LEU A 100 -2.62 -15.69 3.25
N TRP A 101 -1.34 -16.00 3.47
CA TRP A 101 -0.22 -15.09 3.12
C TRP A 101 -0.02 -14.92 1.62
N VAL A 102 -0.36 -15.93 0.81
CA VAL A 102 -0.34 -15.81 -0.66
C VAL A 102 -1.45 -14.89 -1.13
N VAL A 103 -2.68 -15.07 -0.63
CA VAL A 103 -3.81 -14.17 -0.90
C VAL A 103 -3.47 -12.75 -0.46
N GLN A 104 -2.88 -12.59 0.72
CA GLN A 104 -2.41 -11.29 1.21
C GLN A 104 -1.40 -10.65 0.25
N ALA A 105 -0.39 -11.39 -0.20
CA ALA A 105 0.61 -10.87 -1.13
C ALA A 105 -0.02 -10.41 -2.44
N PHE A 106 -0.98 -11.16 -2.97
CA PHE A 106 -1.75 -10.78 -4.15
C PHE A 106 -2.54 -9.49 -3.93
N LEU A 107 -3.26 -9.37 -2.82
CA LEU A 107 -4.03 -8.16 -2.50
C LEU A 107 -3.11 -6.93 -2.36
N ILE A 108 -1.95 -7.07 -1.69
CA ILE A 108 -1.00 -5.96 -1.57
C ILE A 108 -0.42 -5.57 -2.94
N ALA A 109 -0.14 -6.54 -3.81
CA ALA A 109 0.29 -6.25 -5.17
C ALA A 109 -0.77 -5.46 -5.96
N VAL A 110 -2.05 -5.83 -5.83
CA VAL A 110 -3.16 -5.07 -6.43
C VAL A 110 -3.22 -3.65 -5.88
N LEU A 111 -2.99 -3.44 -4.57
CA LEU A 111 -2.96 -2.09 -3.98
C LEU A 111 -1.86 -1.21 -4.58
N PHE A 112 -0.62 -1.75 -4.69
CA PHE A 112 0.47 -1.02 -5.32
C PHE A 112 0.16 -0.71 -6.78
N LEU A 113 -0.35 -1.68 -7.55
CA LEU A 113 -0.70 -1.48 -8.95
C LEU A 113 -1.81 -0.44 -9.12
N ALA A 114 -2.89 -0.51 -8.35
CA ALA A 114 -4.01 0.42 -8.44
C ALA A 114 -3.60 1.87 -8.08
N GLY A 115 -2.84 2.04 -6.98
CA GLY A 115 -2.37 3.36 -6.57
C GLY A 115 -1.40 4.01 -7.54
N ASN A 116 -0.49 3.22 -8.12
CA ASN A 116 0.41 3.71 -9.17
C ASN A 116 -0.33 3.97 -10.48
N TYR A 117 -1.25 3.09 -10.87
CA TYR A 117 -2.07 3.27 -12.07
C TYR A 117 -2.88 4.57 -12.01
N TYR A 118 -3.50 4.88 -10.87
CA TYR A 118 -4.18 6.14 -10.65
C TYR A 118 -3.25 7.34 -10.91
N LEU A 119 -2.04 7.33 -10.34
CA LEU A 119 -1.05 8.40 -10.56
C LEU A 119 -0.63 8.52 -12.02
N TRP A 120 -0.35 7.40 -12.69
CA TRP A 120 0.14 7.42 -14.07
C TRP A 120 -0.94 7.91 -15.04
N VAL A 121 -2.19 7.50 -14.84
CA VAL A 121 -3.32 8.07 -15.60
C VAL A 121 -3.47 9.55 -15.28
N GLY A 122 -3.30 9.93 -14.01
CA GLY A 122 -3.32 11.31 -13.55
C GLY A 122 -2.16 12.18 -14.04
N MET A 123 -1.15 11.63 -14.71
CA MET A 123 -0.13 12.44 -15.39
C MET A 123 -0.70 13.11 -16.65
N GLY A 124 -1.73 12.54 -17.28
CA GLY A 124 -2.33 13.09 -18.50
C GLY A 124 -2.95 14.48 -18.34
N ARG A 125 -3.32 14.86 -17.11
CA ARG A 125 -3.88 16.18 -16.76
C ARG A 125 -2.83 17.19 -16.30
N ILE A 126 -1.55 16.83 -16.32
CA ILE A 126 -0.46 17.69 -15.84
C ILE A 126 0.42 18.13 -17.02
N PRO A 127 0.42 19.43 -17.37
CA PRO A 127 1.33 19.96 -18.39
C PRO A 127 2.80 19.70 -18.04
N GLY A 128 3.56 19.11 -18.98
CA GLY A 128 4.97 18.77 -18.78
C GLY A 128 5.21 17.37 -18.23
N ALA A 129 4.16 16.60 -17.92
CA ALA A 129 4.27 15.21 -17.47
C ALA A 129 4.67 14.23 -18.60
N GLU A 130 4.52 14.64 -19.87
CA GLU A 130 4.79 13.81 -21.05
C GLU A 130 6.22 13.27 -21.04
N ARG A 131 7.15 14.03 -20.44
CA ARG A 131 8.55 13.63 -20.25
C ARG A 131 8.73 12.40 -19.34
N PHE A 132 7.77 12.13 -18.46
CA PHE A 132 7.84 11.04 -17.49
C PHE A 132 7.00 9.82 -17.88
N MET A 133 5.98 10.00 -18.73
CA MET A 133 5.10 8.91 -19.17
C MET A 133 5.83 7.70 -19.80
N PRO A 134 6.92 7.86 -20.58
CA PRO A 134 7.65 6.72 -21.14
C PRO A 134 8.26 5.78 -20.08
N TYR A 135 8.51 6.26 -18.86
CA TYR A 135 9.08 5.45 -17.78
C TYR A 135 8.04 4.56 -17.08
N THR A 136 6.75 4.86 -17.24
CA THR A 136 5.64 4.10 -16.64
C THR A 136 5.72 2.61 -16.97
N LYS A 137 6.07 2.24 -18.21
CA LYS A 137 6.20 0.83 -18.62
C LYS A 137 7.27 0.07 -17.83
N TRP A 138 8.38 0.73 -17.48
CA TRP A 138 9.47 0.12 -16.71
C TRP A 138 9.10 -0.02 -15.24
N MET A 139 8.44 1.00 -14.68
CA MET A 139 7.90 0.93 -13.32
C MET A 139 6.83 -0.18 -13.20
N LEU A 140 5.95 -0.28 -14.19
CA LEU A 140 4.97 -1.38 -14.28
C LEU A 140 5.67 -2.73 -14.35
N LEU A 141 6.71 -2.89 -15.18
CA LEU A 141 7.45 -4.15 -15.27
C LEU A 141 8.02 -4.57 -13.91
N VAL A 142 8.64 -3.64 -13.16
CA VAL A 142 9.16 -3.92 -11.82
C VAL A 142 8.04 -4.30 -10.85
N LEU A 143 6.89 -3.61 -10.89
CA LEU A 143 5.74 -3.95 -10.05
C LEU A 143 5.15 -5.33 -10.39
N LEU A 144 5.06 -5.69 -11.68
CA LEU A 144 4.56 -7.00 -12.12
C LEU A 144 5.52 -8.13 -11.75
N ILE A 145 6.82 -7.95 -11.93
CA ILE A 145 7.83 -8.92 -11.50
C ILE A 145 7.79 -9.07 -9.97
N GLY A 146 7.74 -7.96 -9.23
CA GLY A 146 7.62 -7.97 -7.78
C GLY A 146 6.36 -8.69 -7.31
N ALA A 147 5.21 -8.41 -7.94
CA ALA A 147 3.95 -9.08 -7.67
C ALA A 147 4.04 -10.59 -7.92
N ALA A 148 4.61 -11.02 -9.05
CA ALA A 148 4.77 -12.43 -9.40
C ALA A 148 5.66 -13.18 -8.40
N VAL A 149 6.81 -12.59 -8.04
CA VAL A 149 7.71 -13.17 -7.03
C VAL A 149 7.02 -13.25 -5.67
N TRP A 150 6.33 -12.19 -5.26
CA TRP A 150 5.71 -12.14 -3.94
C TRP A 150 4.53 -13.11 -3.80
N ALA A 151 3.70 -13.22 -4.85
CA ALA A 151 2.57 -14.14 -4.93
C ALA A 151 2.98 -15.62 -5.06
N THR A 152 4.27 -15.91 -5.24
CA THR A 152 4.73 -17.31 -5.36
C THR A 152 4.51 -18.06 -4.03
N PRO A 153 3.73 -19.17 -4.04
CA PRO A 153 3.48 -19.97 -2.84
C PRO A 153 4.72 -20.77 -2.46
N ARG A 154 4.90 -21.01 -1.15
CA ARG A 154 5.98 -21.88 -0.65
C ARG A 154 5.60 -23.36 -0.70
N ASN A 155 4.31 -23.66 -0.70
CA ASN A 155 3.74 -25.00 -0.73
C ASN A 155 2.50 -25.05 -1.64
N MET A 156 2.40 -26.09 -2.47
CA MET A 156 1.19 -26.36 -3.24
C MET A 156 0.22 -27.21 -2.42
N ILE A 157 -1.09 -26.97 -2.56
CA ILE A 157 -2.11 -27.94 -2.13
C ILE A 157 -2.13 -28.95 -3.26
N ALA A 158 -1.52 -30.12 -3.01
CA ALA A 158 -1.45 -31.19 -3.97
C ALA A 158 -1.87 -32.50 -3.30
N ASP A 159 -2.59 -33.35 -4.01
CA ASP A 159 -2.91 -34.68 -3.56
C ASP A 159 -1.69 -35.62 -3.63
N ARG A 160 -1.81 -36.83 -3.09
CA ARG A 160 -0.69 -37.78 -3.07
C ARG A 160 -0.27 -38.23 -4.47
N ALA A 161 -1.21 -38.30 -5.43
CA ALA A 161 -0.91 -38.69 -6.80
C ALA A 161 -0.14 -37.58 -7.52
N GLU A 162 -0.50 -36.33 -7.31
CA GLU A 162 0.18 -35.15 -7.82
C GLU A 162 1.60 -35.02 -7.25
N ILE A 163 1.78 -35.23 -5.94
CA ILE A 163 3.11 -35.21 -5.30
C ILE A 163 4.02 -36.31 -5.87
N THR A 164 3.45 -37.49 -6.14
CA THR A 164 4.18 -38.62 -6.73
C THR A 164 4.53 -38.34 -8.19
N ALA A 165 3.62 -37.75 -8.96
CA ALA A 165 3.82 -37.37 -10.35
C ALA A 165 4.84 -36.23 -10.51
N MET A 166 4.94 -35.32 -9.54
CA MET A 166 5.91 -34.23 -9.55
C MET A 166 7.35 -34.67 -9.30
N GLY A 167 7.59 -35.91 -8.82
CA GLY A 167 8.93 -36.48 -8.61
C GLY A 167 9.80 -35.78 -7.55
N ALA A 168 9.37 -34.64 -7.03
CA ALA A 168 9.97 -33.87 -5.96
C ALA A 168 8.85 -33.12 -5.20
N SER A 169 9.02 -32.91 -3.89
CA SER A 169 8.01 -32.22 -3.08
C SER A 169 7.72 -30.78 -3.53
N PHE A 170 8.65 -30.12 -4.26
CA PHE A 170 8.47 -28.78 -4.82
C PHE A 170 9.31 -28.57 -6.10
N PRO A 171 8.74 -28.01 -7.19
CA PRO A 171 9.48 -27.47 -8.32
C PRO A 171 10.57 -26.48 -7.89
N SER A 172 11.71 -26.46 -8.59
CA SER A 172 12.90 -25.64 -8.26
C SER A 172 12.60 -24.14 -8.10
N ILE A 173 11.67 -23.63 -8.92
CA ILE A 173 11.24 -22.22 -8.91
C ILE A 173 10.46 -21.86 -7.64
N LEU A 174 9.57 -22.74 -7.16
CA LEU A 174 8.78 -22.52 -5.94
C LEU A 174 9.67 -22.56 -4.70
N ARG A 175 10.70 -23.41 -4.72
CA ARG A 175 11.70 -23.51 -3.64
C ARG A 175 12.53 -22.23 -3.51
N CYS A 176 12.82 -21.55 -4.61
CA CYS A 176 13.59 -20.30 -4.63
C CYS A 176 12.69 -19.10 -4.29
N SER A 177 11.66 -18.85 -5.10
CA SER A 177 10.84 -17.63 -4.98
C SER A 177 9.83 -17.66 -3.82
N GLY A 178 9.52 -18.82 -3.27
CA GLY A 178 8.58 -18.96 -2.15
C GLY A 178 9.16 -18.57 -0.78
N VAL A 179 10.45 -18.26 -0.66
CA VAL A 179 11.08 -17.90 0.62
C VAL A 179 10.90 -16.42 0.98
N MET A 180 10.89 -16.11 2.28
CA MET A 180 10.78 -14.73 2.78
C MET A 180 11.83 -13.77 2.21
N SER A 181 13.02 -14.28 1.86
CA SER A 181 14.08 -13.46 1.23
C SER A 181 13.62 -12.87 -0.11
N ALA A 182 13.04 -13.71 -0.97
CA ALA A 182 12.52 -13.30 -2.27
C ALA A 182 11.38 -12.28 -2.10
N LYS A 183 10.45 -12.60 -1.20
CA LYS A 183 9.27 -11.78 -0.91
C LYS A 183 9.69 -10.39 -0.44
N ASN A 184 10.54 -10.29 0.59
CA ASN A 184 11.00 -9.02 1.11
C ASN A 184 11.75 -8.19 0.06
N THR A 185 12.56 -8.84 -0.76
CA THR A 185 13.25 -8.18 -1.88
C THR A 185 12.22 -7.58 -2.85
N ALA A 186 11.25 -8.37 -3.30
CA ALA A 186 10.19 -7.92 -4.20
C ALA A 186 9.41 -6.73 -3.63
N VAL A 187 8.98 -6.78 -2.36
CA VAL A 187 8.27 -5.68 -1.69
C VAL A 187 9.08 -4.39 -1.71
N ASN A 188 10.37 -4.45 -1.36
CA ASN A 188 11.21 -3.26 -1.30
C ASN A 188 11.41 -2.64 -2.69
N PHE A 189 11.55 -3.45 -3.75
CA PHE A 189 11.57 -2.94 -5.13
C PHE A 189 10.24 -2.28 -5.53
N MET A 190 9.11 -2.87 -5.13
CA MET A 190 7.79 -2.28 -5.38
C MET A 190 7.59 -0.96 -4.63
N ILE A 191 8.08 -0.86 -3.39
CA ILE A 191 8.08 0.37 -2.59
C ILE A 191 8.93 1.46 -3.28
N LEU A 192 10.18 1.15 -3.63
CA LEU A 192 11.07 2.10 -4.31
C LEU A 192 10.46 2.60 -5.63
N THR A 193 9.85 1.69 -6.40
CA THR A 193 9.19 2.02 -7.67
C THR A 193 7.95 2.89 -7.47
N THR A 194 7.17 2.61 -6.42
CA THR A 194 6.00 3.41 -6.08
C THR A 194 6.41 4.80 -5.62
N PHE A 195 7.43 4.89 -4.78
CA PHE A 195 8.01 6.16 -4.35
C PHE A 195 8.54 6.97 -5.55
N LEU A 196 9.22 6.32 -6.50
CA LEU A 196 9.65 6.95 -7.74
C LEU A 196 8.45 7.50 -8.53
N SER A 197 7.35 6.77 -8.64
CA SER A 197 6.13 7.25 -9.31
C SER A 197 5.60 8.54 -8.68
N PHE A 198 5.53 8.62 -7.35
CA PHE A 198 5.14 9.85 -6.64
C PHE A 198 6.12 11.00 -6.86
N LEU A 199 7.43 10.72 -6.87
CA LEU A 199 8.46 11.72 -7.13
C LEU A 199 8.34 12.30 -8.54
N LEU A 200 8.17 11.45 -9.55
CA LEU A 200 7.94 11.88 -10.94
C LEU A 200 6.64 12.68 -11.06
N TYR A 201 5.57 12.23 -10.39
CA TYR A 201 4.29 12.93 -10.35
C TYR A 201 4.41 14.33 -9.75
N ARG A 202 5.06 14.46 -8.59
CA ARG A 202 5.30 15.74 -7.91
C ARG A 202 6.14 16.70 -8.75
N ARG A 203 7.02 16.17 -9.60
CA ARG A 203 7.84 16.96 -10.52
C ARG A 203 7.14 17.31 -11.81
N ALA A 204 6.05 16.63 -12.17
CA ALA A 204 5.50 16.64 -13.53
C ALA A 204 5.35 18.06 -14.12
N ASN A 205 4.75 19.00 -13.40
CA ASN A 205 4.60 20.40 -13.82
C ASN A 205 5.68 21.37 -13.33
N LYS A 206 6.83 20.90 -12.83
CA LYS A 206 7.87 21.76 -12.26
C LYS A 206 9.17 21.71 -13.05
N LYS A 207 9.82 22.85 -13.22
CA LYS A 207 11.18 22.97 -13.76
C LYS A 207 12.09 23.50 -12.66
N ALA A 208 13.08 22.71 -12.27
CA ALA A 208 14.09 23.15 -11.31
C ALA A 208 14.94 24.27 -11.94
N VAL A 209 15.18 25.33 -11.16
CA VAL A 209 15.98 26.50 -11.59
C VAL A 209 17.34 26.56 -10.91
N VAL A 210 17.58 25.69 -9.93
CA VAL A 210 18.84 25.65 -9.19
C VAL A 210 19.99 25.17 -10.07
N SER A 211 21.17 25.78 -9.94
CA SER A 211 22.36 25.47 -10.76
C SER A 211 22.86 24.03 -10.59
N TRP A 212 22.57 23.40 -9.45
CA TRP A 212 22.99 22.04 -9.12
C TRP A 212 21.92 20.97 -9.42
N GLU A 213 20.84 21.29 -10.16
CA GLU A 213 19.77 20.34 -10.51
C GLU A 213 20.31 19.01 -11.04
N LYS A 214 21.23 19.07 -12.01
CA LYS A 214 21.80 17.86 -12.63
C LYS A 214 22.50 17.00 -11.58
N THR A 215 23.37 17.61 -10.78
CA THR A 215 24.08 16.94 -9.69
C THR A 215 23.11 16.34 -8.68
N GLY A 216 22.09 17.09 -8.25
CA GLY A 216 21.07 16.62 -7.31
C GLY A 216 20.28 15.42 -7.86
N THR A 217 19.90 15.48 -9.13
CA THR A 217 19.19 14.38 -9.81
C THR A 217 20.09 13.14 -9.95
N THR A 218 21.37 13.31 -10.27
CA THR A 218 22.34 12.20 -10.31
C THR A 218 22.52 11.56 -8.93
N ILE A 219 22.63 12.37 -7.87
CA ILE A 219 22.73 11.87 -6.49
C ILE A 219 21.48 11.08 -6.11
N GLN A 220 20.28 11.56 -6.44
CA GLN A 220 19.05 10.81 -6.18
C GLN A 220 19.02 9.49 -6.94
N GLY A 221 19.43 9.47 -8.22
CA GLY A 221 19.58 8.23 -8.99
C GLY A 221 20.56 7.26 -8.34
N ALA A 222 21.69 7.76 -7.83
CA ALA A 222 22.66 6.96 -7.09
C ALA A 222 22.07 6.41 -5.78
N LEU A 223 21.29 7.20 -5.02
CA LEU A 223 20.61 6.74 -3.80
C LEU A 223 19.62 5.60 -4.09
N PHE A 224 18.84 5.70 -5.17
CA PHE A 224 17.99 4.60 -5.62
C PHE A 224 18.80 3.34 -5.97
N ALA A 225 19.90 3.50 -6.73
CA ALA A 225 20.74 2.39 -7.14
C ALA A 225 21.42 1.70 -5.94
N VAL A 226 21.95 2.48 -5.00
CA VAL A 226 22.56 1.97 -3.75
C VAL A 226 21.52 1.24 -2.91
N SER A 227 20.33 1.83 -2.72
CA SER A 227 19.25 1.17 -1.98
C SER A 227 18.83 -0.15 -2.64
N ALA A 228 18.68 -0.16 -3.97
CA ALA A 228 18.34 -1.37 -4.73
C ALA A 228 19.44 -2.43 -4.60
N ALA A 229 20.72 -2.04 -4.65
CA ALA A 229 21.85 -2.95 -4.48
C ALA A 229 21.91 -3.56 -3.08
N VAL A 230 21.67 -2.77 -2.02
CA VAL A 230 21.60 -3.27 -0.63
C VAL A 230 20.44 -4.24 -0.46
N VAL A 231 19.26 -3.90 -0.99
CA VAL A 231 18.08 -4.77 -0.98
C VAL A 231 18.38 -6.09 -1.68
N LEU A 232 18.97 -6.03 -2.88
CA LEU A 232 19.31 -7.22 -3.66
C LEU A 232 20.37 -8.08 -2.97
N PHE A 233 21.42 -7.47 -2.41
CA PHE A 233 22.49 -8.17 -1.69
C PHE A 233 21.94 -8.98 -0.53
N TYR A 234 21.19 -8.37 0.39
CA TYR A 234 20.59 -9.08 1.51
C TYR A 234 19.52 -10.08 1.07
N GLY A 235 18.82 -9.80 -0.04
CA GLY A 235 17.87 -10.70 -0.66
C GLY A 235 18.52 -11.99 -1.16
N ILE A 236 19.65 -11.89 -1.85
CA ILE A 236 20.44 -13.02 -2.37
C ILE A 236 21.16 -13.73 -1.22
N TYR A 237 21.82 -12.99 -0.33
CA TYR A 237 22.57 -13.58 0.78
C TYR A 237 21.65 -14.34 1.76
N GLY A 238 20.40 -13.89 1.90
CA GLY A 238 19.38 -14.58 2.69
C GLY A 238 19.15 -16.04 2.30
N TYR A 239 19.44 -16.47 1.07
CA TYR A 239 19.32 -17.86 0.65
C TYR A 239 20.36 -18.79 1.28
N PHE A 240 21.52 -18.25 1.67
CA PHE A 240 22.66 -19.03 2.15
C PHE A 240 22.75 -19.08 3.68
N VAL A 241 21.82 -18.44 4.40
CA VAL A 241 21.82 -18.34 5.86
C VAL A 241 20.58 -18.99 6.49
N PRO A 242 20.65 -19.39 7.78
CA PRO A 242 19.49 -19.89 8.53
C PRO A 242 18.34 -18.87 8.61
N SER A 243 17.12 -19.37 8.79
CA SER A 243 15.89 -18.54 8.79
C SER A 243 15.90 -17.39 9.79
N ILE A 244 16.47 -17.56 10.98
CA ILE A 244 16.53 -16.50 12.00
C ILE A 244 17.43 -15.33 11.57
N VAL A 245 18.59 -15.64 10.97
CA VAL A 245 19.53 -14.64 10.42
C VAL A 245 18.89 -13.93 9.23
N ARG A 246 18.22 -14.69 8.36
CA ARG A 246 17.47 -14.16 7.20
C ARG A 246 16.39 -13.16 7.62
N ILE A 247 15.65 -13.41 8.70
CA ILE A 247 14.65 -12.47 9.21
C ILE A 247 15.34 -11.17 9.64
N GLY A 248 16.49 -11.25 10.30
CA GLY A 248 17.29 -10.08 10.68
C GLY A 248 17.72 -9.20 9.49
N PHE A 249 18.01 -9.80 8.32
CA PHE A 249 18.38 -9.05 7.12
C PHE A 249 17.29 -8.11 6.60
N SER A 250 16.02 -8.39 6.90
CA SER A 250 14.92 -7.48 6.53
C SER A 250 15.13 -6.08 7.12
N VAL A 251 15.71 -5.95 8.31
CA VAL A 251 15.98 -4.66 8.94
C VAL A 251 16.90 -3.80 8.07
N TYR A 252 17.99 -4.38 7.55
CA TYR A 252 18.93 -3.65 6.70
C TYR A 252 18.30 -3.25 5.37
N GLN A 253 17.49 -4.11 4.77
CA GLN A 253 16.74 -3.77 3.55
C GLN A 253 15.79 -2.58 3.79
N VAL A 254 15.03 -2.63 4.88
CA VAL A 254 14.09 -1.58 5.26
C VAL A 254 14.81 -0.26 5.55
N LEU A 255 15.88 -0.28 6.34
CA LEU A 255 16.65 0.92 6.66
C LEU A 255 17.25 1.56 5.41
N ALA A 256 17.74 0.77 4.45
CA ALA A 256 18.24 1.27 3.18
C ALA A 256 17.13 1.99 2.38
N VAL A 257 15.94 1.40 2.27
CA VAL A 257 14.81 1.99 1.55
C VAL A 257 14.30 3.25 2.24
N ILE A 258 14.13 3.25 3.57
CA ILE A 258 13.72 4.44 4.33
C ILE A 258 14.75 5.56 4.19
N ALA A 259 16.04 5.24 4.34
CA ALA A 259 17.11 6.22 4.18
C ALA A 259 17.10 6.82 2.77
N ALA A 260 16.93 6.01 1.73
CA ALA A 260 16.81 6.49 0.35
C ALA A 260 15.59 7.39 0.18
N ILE A 261 14.41 7.00 0.68
CA ILE A 261 13.20 7.84 0.62
C ILE A 261 13.45 9.19 1.29
N ILE A 262 13.95 9.21 2.53
CA ILE A 262 14.17 10.44 3.29
C ILE A 262 15.18 11.34 2.56
N LEU A 263 16.35 10.82 2.21
CA LEU A 263 17.40 11.59 1.55
C LEU A 263 16.96 12.12 0.19
N VAL A 264 16.26 11.31 -0.60
CA VAL A 264 15.72 11.73 -1.89
C VAL A 264 14.67 12.83 -1.72
N VAL A 265 13.75 12.71 -0.76
CA VAL A 265 12.76 13.75 -0.45
C VAL A 265 13.44 15.04 -0.02
N VAL A 266 14.43 14.97 0.87
CA VAL A 266 15.19 16.13 1.34
C VAL A 266 15.84 16.85 0.15
N ILE A 267 16.58 16.11 -0.68
CA ILE A 267 17.20 16.67 -1.89
C ILE A 267 16.14 17.27 -2.82
N ASP A 268 15.01 16.59 -3.02
CA ASP A 268 13.93 17.07 -3.87
C ASP A 268 13.32 18.38 -3.37
N VAL A 269 13.08 18.50 -2.05
CA VAL A 269 12.57 19.72 -1.42
C VAL A 269 13.52 20.89 -1.66
N PHE A 270 14.83 20.71 -1.49
CA PHE A 270 15.82 21.77 -1.73
C PHE A 270 15.98 22.09 -3.22
N MET A 271 15.95 21.08 -4.08
CA MET A 271 16.12 21.24 -5.53
C MET A 271 14.93 21.93 -6.19
N MET A 272 13.72 21.73 -5.65
CA MET A 272 12.48 22.32 -6.15
C MET A 272 12.19 23.72 -5.57
N ARG A 273 13.12 24.32 -4.81
CA ARG A 273 12.98 25.70 -4.32
C ARG A 273 13.00 26.68 -5.48
N GLY A 274 11.96 27.52 -5.56
CA GLY A 274 11.82 28.49 -6.65
C GLY A 274 11.56 27.86 -8.02
N ALA A 275 11.15 26.59 -8.08
CA ALA A 275 10.88 25.93 -9.35
C ALA A 275 9.81 26.65 -10.17
N GLU A 276 10.07 26.84 -11.46
CA GLU A 276 9.11 27.42 -12.41
C GLU A 276 8.00 26.41 -12.70
N SER A 277 6.74 26.87 -12.71
CA SER A 277 5.60 26.07 -13.12
C SER A 277 5.56 25.95 -14.65
N ARG A 278 5.41 24.72 -15.15
CA ARG A 278 5.18 24.42 -16.58
C ARG A 278 3.69 24.48 -16.95
N GLY A 279 2.84 24.81 -16.00
CA GLY A 279 1.40 24.87 -16.16
C GLY A 279 0.67 24.37 -14.92
N GLU A 280 -0.57 24.84 -14.76
CA GLU A 280 -1.43 24.37 -13.69
C GLU A 280 -1.96 22.97 -13.97
N ILE A 281 -2.24 22.22 -12.90
CA ILE A 281 -2.85 20.91 -13.00
C ILE A 281 -4.30 21.11 -13.42
N ARG A 282 -4.73 20.42 -14.48
CA ARG A 282 -6.09 20.49 -15.01
C ARG A 282 -6.99 19.52 -14.24
N TRP A 283 -7.36 19.92 -13.03
CA TRP A 283 -8.27 19.15 -12.19
C TRP A 283 -9.61 18.94 -12.92
N GLY A 284 -10.14 17.72 -12.87
CA GLY A 284 -11.39 17.35 -13.52
C GLY A 284 -11.20 16.67 -14.88
N GLU A 285 -10.03 16.80 -15.50
CA GLU A 285 -9.68 16.17 -16.79
C GLU A 285 -9.17 14.71 -16.63
N MET A 286 -9.46 14.06 -15.51
CA MET A 286 -9.17 12.64 -15.34
C MET A 286 -10.16 11.77 -16.13
N PRO A 287 -9.72 10.71 -16.83
CA PRO A 287 -10.64 9.76 -17.43
C PRO A 287 -11.30 8.90 -16.34
N GLU A 288 -12.56 8.49 -16.56
CA GLU A 288 -13.36 7.71 -15.60
C GLU A 288 -12.66 6.44 -15.10
N ARG A 289 -11.85 5.80 -15.95
CA ARG A 289 -11.07 4.60 -15.60
C ARG A 289 -10.13 4.79 -14.40
N SER A 290 -9.69 6.02 -14.12
CA SER A 290 -8.89 6.33 -12.94
C SER A 290 -9.68 6.14 -11.66
N GLN A 291 -10.98 6.42 -11.67
CA GLN A 291 -11.85 6.34 -10.50
C GLN A 291 -12.08 4.89 -10.07
N TYR A 292 -12.13 3.96 -11.02
CA TYR A 292 -12.14 2.52 -10.72
C TYR A 292 -10.90 2.05 -9.95
N ALA A 293 -9.74 2.69 -10.16
CA ALA A 293 -8.54 2.36 -9.40
C ALA A 293 -8.68 2.75 -7.92
N LEU A 294 -9.33 3.88 -7.62
CA LEU A 294 -9.62 4.30 -6.25
C LEU A 294 -10.63 3.37 -5.57
N PHE A 295 -11.65 2.90 -6.29
CA PHE A 295 -12.55 1.87 -5.77
C PHE A 295 -11.82 0.56 -5.50
N ILE A 296 -10.97 0.11 -6.43
CA ILE A 296 -10.13 -1.08 -6.24
C ILE A 296 -9.28 -0.94 -4.98
N LEU A 297 -8.63 0.21 -4.75
CA LEU A 297 -7.88 0.44 -3.52
C LEU A 297 -8.72 0.23 -2.26
N ALA A 298 -9.89 0.87 -2.17
CA ALA A 298 -10.78 0.77 -1.02
C ALA A 298 -11.28 -0.66 -0.80
N VAL A 299 -11.78 -1.29 -1.86
CA VAL A 299 -12.29 -2.66 -1.88
C VAL A 299 -11.20 -3.63 -1.44
N THR A 300 -10.07 -3.65 -2.14
CA THR A 300 -8.96 -4.57 -1.87
C THR A 300 -8.40 -4.39 -0.45
N PHE A 301 -8.29 -3.15 0.05
CA PHE A 301 -7.79 -2.91 1.40
C PHE A 301 -8.77 -3.39 2.48
N THR A 302 -10.08 -3.26 2.23
CA THR A 302 -11.12 -3.76 3.15
C THR A 302 -11.03 -5.28 3.31
N TRP A 303 -10.89 -6.01 2.19
CA TRP A 303 -10.68 -7.47 2.21
C TRP A 303 -9.37 -7.83 2.92
N LEU A 304 -8.28 -7.12 2.62
CA LEU A 304 -6.98 -7.32 3.26
C LEU A 304 -7.10 -7.17 4.79
N MET A 305 -7.82 -6.15 5.27
CA MET A 305 -8.04 -5.95 6.71
C MET A 305 -8.80 -7.10 7.35
N GLY A 306 -9.87 -7.59 6.72
CA GLY A 306 -10.64 -8.73 7.22
C GLY A 306 -9.79 -10.00 7.32
N LEU A 307 -9.07 -10.33 6.25
CA LEU A 307 -8.17 -11.49 6.19
C LEU A 307 -7.04 -11.42 7.21
N MET A 308 -6.41 -10.24 7.38
CA MET A 308 -5.36 -10.06 8.38
C MET A 308 -5.89 -10.01 9.82
N GLY A 309 -7.16 -9.61 10.02
CA GLY A 309 -7.86 -9.81 11.28
C GLY A 309 -7.92 -11.29 11.66
N PHE A 310 -8.34 -12.14 10.72
CA PHE A 310 -8.36 -13.58 10.91
C PHE A 310 -6.98 -14.18 11.15
N ALA A 311 -5.96 -13.80 10.34
CA ALA A 311 -4.59 -14.27 10.52
C ALA A 311 -4.11 -14.07 11.97
N ARG A 312 -4.28 -12.84 12.49
CA ARG A 312 -3.85 -12.46 13.85
C ARG A 312 -4.63 -13.16 14.95
N SER A 313 -5.90 -13.48 14.71
CA SER A 313 -6.67 -14.26 15.68
C SER A 313 -6.29 -15.73 15.65
N GLY A 314 -6.16 -16.30 14.45
CA GLY A 314 -5.86 -17.72 14.25
C GLY A 314 -4.47 -18.14 14.72
N ILE A 315 -3.47 -17.26 14.68
CA ILE A 315 -2.13 -17.58 15.25
C ILE A 315 -2.17 -17.84 16.76
N ARG A 316 -3.19 -17.36 17.48
CA ARG A 316 -3.34 -17.60 18.92
C ARG A 316 -3.98 -18.95 19.22
N GLN A 317 -4.50 -19.67 18.22
CA GLN A 317 -5.13 -20.98 18.40
C GLN A 317 -6.20 -20.96 19.51
N HIS A 318 -5.98 -21.71 20.60
CA HIS A 318 -6.88 -21.86 21.74
C HIS A 318 -6.53 -20.89 22.89
N TRP A 319 -5.98 -19.71 22.57
CA TRP A 319 -5.55 -18.73 23.56
C TRP A 319 -6.16 -17.35 23.27
N HIS A 320 -6.62 -16.67 24.31
CA HIS A 320 -6.94 -15.24 24.23
C HIS A 320 -5.67 -14.40 24.26
N VAL A 321 -4.73 -14.79 25.14
CA VAL A 321 -3.35 -14.29 25.19
C VAL A 321 -2.46 -15.52 25.20
N PHE A 322 -1.64 -15.69 24.16
CA PHE A 322 -0.85 -16.91 23.94
C PHE A 322 0.03 -17.22 25.16
N GLU A 323 0.02 -18.47 25.61
CA GLU A 323 0.70 -18.99 26.82
C GLU A 323 0.31 -18.35 28.17
N VAL A 324 -0.61 -17.37 28.19
CA VAL A 324 -1.02 -16.67 29.42
C VAL A 324 -2.48 -16.94 29.78
N ILE A 325 -3.40 -16.81 28.81
CA ILE A 325 -4.84 -16.99 29.02
C ILE A 325 -5.36 -17.96 27.98
N ARG A 326 -5.53 -19.23 28.39
CA ARG A 326 -6.09 -20.28 27.54
C ARG A 326 -7.61 -20.13 27.45
N ASP A 327 -8.14 -20.28 26.25
CA ASP A 327 -9.57 -20.40 26.02
C ASP A 327 -9.98 -21.86 26.30
N THR A 328 -10.84 -22.05 27.29
CA THR A 328 -11.36 -23.36 27.71
C THR A 328 -12.80 -23.59 27.26
N SER A 329 -13.35 -22.68 26.45
CA SER A 329 -14.69 -22.84 25.89
C SER A 329 -14.74 -24.02 24.91
N VAL A 330 -15.94 -24.59 24.73
CA VAL A 330 -16.18 -25.68 23.78
C VAL A 330 -15.93 -25.26 22.34
N ASP A 331 -16.04 -23.95 22.05
CA ASP A 331 -15.87 -23.36 20.74
C ASP A 331 -14.46 -22.78 20.52
N ALA A 332 -13.51 -23.07 21.42
CA ALA A 332 -12.12 -22.68 21.28
C ALA A 332 -11.49 -23.41 20.09
N ALA A 333 -11.64 -22.89 18.88
CA ALA A 333 -11.10 -23.46 17.66
C ALA A 333 -10.75 -22.37 16.64
N THR A 334 -9.78 -22.67 15.77
CA THR A 334 -9.52 -21.85 14.58
C THR A 334 -10.29 -22.43 13.41
N PRO A 335 -11.27 -21.71 12.83
CA PRO A 335 -12.04 -22.24 11.72
C PRO A 335 -11.18 -22.48 10.48
N ALA A 336 -11.60 -23.41 9.63
CA ALA A 336 -10.96 -23.65 8.35
C ALA A 336 -10.96 -22.38 7.49
N LEU A 337 -9.87 -22.18 6.72
CA LEU A 337 -9.68 -20.97 5.91
C LEU A 337 -10.83 -20.71 4.93
N GLY A 338 -11.41 -21.76 4.32
CA GLY A 338 -12.55 -21.61 3.42
C GLY A 338 -13.78 -21.03 4.12
N TYR A 339 -14.16 -21.59 5.27
CA TYR A 339 -15.27 -21.07 6.07
C TYR A 339 -15.01 -19.65 6.54
N ALA A 340 -13.82 -19.40 7.11
CA ALA A 340 -13.43 -18.06 7.56
C ALA A 340 -13.48 -17.04 6.42
N SER A 341 -13.02 -17.39 5.22
CA SER A 341 -13.02 -16.50 4.05
C SER A 341 -14.42 -16.14 3.59
N ILE A 342 -15.39 -17.07 3.68
CA ILE A 342 -16.80 -16.79 3.39
C ILE A 342 -17.35 -15.78 4.39
N VAL A 343 -17.19 -16.04 5.69
CA VAL A 343 -17.68 -15.14 6.74
C VAL A 343 -17.07 -13.75 6.62
N ILE A 344 -15.75 -13.67 6.42
CA ILE A 344 -15.04 -12.41 6.19
C ILE A 344 -15.61 -11.69 4.96
N SER A 345 -15.83 -12.41 3.85
CA SER A 345 -16.35 -11.81 2.62
C SER A 345 -17.77 -11.26 2.83
N VAL A 346 -18.63 -11.97 3.56
CA VAL A 346 -19.97 -11.48 3.92
C VAL A 346 -19.86 -10.20 4.75
N CYS A 347 -19.01 -10.18 5.79
CA CYS A 347 -18.80 -8.98 6.61
C CYS A 347 -18.27 -7.80 5.78
N VAL A 348 -17.32 -8.05 4.88
CA VAL A 348 -16.77 -7.02 3.99
C VAL A 348 -17.83 -6.49 3.03
N LEU A 349 -18.66 -7.35 2.44
CA LEU A 349 -19.75 -6.93 1.57
C LEU A 349 -20.80 -6.10 2.32
N ILE A 350 -21.17 -6.50 3.54
CA ILE A 350 -22.06 -5.70 4.41
C ILE A 350 -21.42 -4.33 4.67
N PHE A 351 -20.16 -4.30 5.08
CA PHE A 351 -19.44 -3.05 5.33
C PHE A 351 -19.41 -2.14 4.09
N LEU A 352 -19.05 -2.67 2.92
CA LEU A 352 -19.00 -1.89 1.67
C LEU A 352 -20.40 -1.43 1.23
N SER A 353 -21.44 -2.23 1.49
CA SER A 353 -22.82 -1.83 1.26
C SER A 353 -23.21 -0.65 2.16
N LEU A 354 -22.83 -0.69 3.44
CA LEU A 354 -23.04 0.42 4.38
C LEU A 354 -22.26 1.67 3.97
N VAL A 355 -21.00 1.53 3.54
CA VAL A 355 -20.20 2.65 3.02
C VAL A 355 -20.85 3.26 1.78
N THR A 356 -21.31 2.43 0.85
CA THR A 356 -22.01 2.90 -0.37
C THR A 356 -23.30 3.62 -0.02
N PHE A 357 -24.06 3.09 0.95
CA PHE A 357 -25.25 3.75 1.48
C PHE A 357 -24.93 5.11 2.09
N ILE A 358 -23.86 5.21 2.89
CA ILE A 358 -23.40 6.48 3.48
C ILE A 358 -23.00 7.47 2.38
N PHE A 359 -22.28 7.03 1.35
CA PHE A 359 -21.90 7.89 0.22
C PHE A 359 -23.13 8.43 -0.51
N TRP A 360 -24.14 7.59 -0.73
CA TRP A 360 -25.40 7.97 -1.34
C TRP A 360 -26.18 8.97 -0.47
N VAL A 361 -26.34 8.70 0.83
CA VAL A 361 -27.00 9.61 1.77
C VAL A 361 -26.27 10.95 1.85
N GLY A 362 -24.94 10.94 1.90
CA GLY A 362 -24.12 12.15 1.87
C GLY A 362 -24.35 12.99 0.60
N GLY A 363 -24.53 12.32 -0.54
CA GLY A 363 -24.87 12.97 -1.82
C GLY A 363 -26.27 13.60 -1.85
N LEU A 364 -27.22 13.13 -1.02
CA LEU A 364 -28.55 13.74 -0.89
C LEU A 364 -28.58 14.94 0.07
N ALA A 365 -27.69 14.96 1.07
CA ALA A 365 -27.69 15.95 2.13
C ALA A 365 -26.97 17.26 1.75
N GLU A 366 -26.01 17.21 0.82
CA GLU A 366 -25.29 18.41 0.37
C GLU A 366 -26.11 19.23 -0.63
N LYS A 367 -26.55 20.43 -0.21
CA LYS A 367 -26.91 21.50 -1.15
C LYS A 367 -25.62 22.07 -1.76
N PRO A 368 -25.61 22.51 -3.03
CA PRO A 368 -24.41 23.07 -3.66
C PRO A 368 -24.03 24.36 -2.94
N VAL A 369 -23.05 24.30 -2.04
CA VAL A 369 -22.44 25.48 -1.40
C VAL A 369 -21.18 25.84 -2.18
N ILE A 370 -21.29 26.03 -3.49
CA ILE A 370 -20.23 26.70 -4.27
C ILE A 370 -20.90 27.58 -5.33
N SER A 371 -21.51 28.66 -4.88
CA SER A 371 -21.87 29.81 -5.72
C SER A 371 -21.62 31.07 -4.89
N GLY A 372 -20.36 31.49 -4.79
CA GLY A 372 -19.97 32.57 -3.88
C GLY A 372 -18.79 33.45 -4.30
N THR A 373 -18.17 33.24 -5.46
CA THR A 373 -17.03 34.08 -5.91
C THR A 373 -17.07 34.42 -7.40
N ALA A 374 -18.27 34.67 -7.94
CA ALA A 374 -18.41 35.30 -9.27
C ALA A 374 -19.71 36.13 -9.30
N GLY A 375 -19.69 37.30 -8.66
CA GLY A 375 -20.84 38.18 -8.58
C GLY A 375 -20.46 39.58 -8.11
N GLY A 376 -19.60 40.24 -8.87
CA GLY A 376 -19.14 41.60 -8.58
C GLY A 376 -18.72 42.33 -9.84
N THR A 377 -19.56 42.32 -10.87
CA THR A 377 -19.42 43.26 -11.99
C THR A 377 -20.37 44.42 -11.76
N THR A 378 -19.86 45.64 -11.63
CA THR A 378 -20.55 46.81 -12.16
C THR A 378 -19.58 47.61 -13.01
N ALA A 379 -20.03 47.85 -14.24
CA ALA A 379 -19.36 48.60 -15.27
C ALA A 379 -19.50 50.12 -15.06
N SER A 380 -18.47 50.84 -15.53
CA SER A 380 -18.48 52.18 -16.15
C SER A 380 -19.33 53.30 -15.55
N ALA A 381 -18.66 54.39 -15.19
CA ALA A 381 -19.14 55.74 -15.50
C ALA A 381 -17.98 56.58 -16.05
N SER A 382 -18.08 56.91 -17.33
CA SER A 382 -17.40 58.05 -17.96
C SER A 382 -18.07 59.35 -17.50
N ALA A 383 -17.28 60.33 -17.10
CA ALA A 383 -17.69 61.74 -17.11
C ALA A 383 -16.45 62.61 -17.32
N ASP A 384 -16.42 63.28 -18.48
CA ASP A 384 -15.64 64.48 -18.75
C ASP A 384 -16.10 65.63 -17.82
N GLY A 385 -15.19 66.59 -17.60
CA GLY A 385 -15.51 68.01 -17.34
C GLY A 385 -15.43 68.49 -15.88
N ASP A 386 -14.25 68.93 -15.44
CA ASP A 386 -13.90 70.35 -15.18
C ASP A 386 -12.46 70.49 -14.66
#